data_AF-A0A1J3DRJ8-F1
#
_entry.id   AF-A0A1J3DRJ8-F1
#
_cell.length_a   1.000
_cell.length_b   1.000
_cell.length_c   1.000
_cell.angle_alpha   90.00
_cell.angle_beta   90.00
_cell.angle_gamma   90.00
#
_symmetry.space_group_name_H-M   'P 1'
#
loop_
_entity.id
_entity.type
_entity.pdbx_description
1 polymer ?
#
loop_
_entity_poly.entity_id
_entity_poly.type
_entity_poly.pdbx_seq_one_letter_code
_entity_poly.pdbx_strand_id
1 'polypeptide(L)'
;MKLYSISFIFGLIALQFIPLSTIVHAQQAGDSCNSTLPLINLTFDSTILQCVEAWSLQNYILRYAKTVDNTWSFILSVPDSSAYIGIGFSTNGRMIGSSAIVGWISTDSRSGEAKQYSLEGRSPDEVTPDQGDLKIINGSLKIESVSSRLYMSFQLTAELPRHNLLYALGPAGFFPSSPDFRLREHRVVTTTTINYNIGPAMSPGPAQAPETKPSQPSLTPSSAYGLSPSLLFFGIISLVTLKFY
;
A
#
# COMPACT_ATOMS: atom_id res chain seq x y z
N MET A 1 -33.17 -84.29 -2.61
CA MET A 1 -33.80 -83.00 -2.25
C MET A 1 -32.90 -81.88 -2.75
N LYS A 2 -33.47 -81.04 -3.62
CA LYS A 2 -33.12 -79.65 -4.01
C LYS A 2 -31.65 -79.29 -4.39
N LEU A 3 -31.48 -79.09 -5.70
CA LEU A 3 -30.53 -78.18 -6.37
C LEU A 3 -30.85 -76.69 -6.06
N TYR A 4 -29.96 -75.78 -6.51
CA TYR A 4 -29.98 -74.28 -6.56
C TYR A 4 -28.93 -73.64 -5.63
N SER A 5 -28.15 -72.61 -5.99
CA SER A 5 -27.98 -71.87 -7.25
C SER A 5 -26.65 -71.11 -7.16
N ILE A 6 -25.83 -71.16 -8.20
CA ILE A 6 -24.75 -70.19 -8.44
C ILE A 6 -25.43 -68.90 -8.92
N SER A 7 -25.07 -67.74 -8.35
CA SER A 7 -25.42 -66.45 -8.95
C SER A 7 -24.22 -65.51 -8.86
N PHE A 8 -23.61 -65.28 -10.03
CA PHE A 8 -22.74 -64.15 -10.31
C PHE A 8 -23.57 -62.86 -10.24
N ILE A 9 -23.16 -61.89 -9.42
CA ILE A 9 -23.61 -60.50 -9.60
C ILE A 9 -22.41 -59.64 -9.99
N PHE A 10 -22.42 -59.30 -11.27
CA PHE A 10 -21.66 -58.23 -11.89
C PHE A 10 -22.17 -56.86 -11.38
N GLY A 11 -21.22 -55.99 -11.02
CA GLY A 11 -21.17 -54.58 -11.42
C GLY A 11 -22.34 -53.64 -11.14
N LEU A 12 -22.09 -52.64 -10.28
CA LEU A 12 -22.24 -51.20 -10.58
C LEU A 12 -21.79 -50.38 -9.37
N ILE A 13 -20.51 -50.01 -9.33
CA ILE A 13 -20.02 -48.93 -8.46
C ILE A 13 -20.48 -47.63 -9.13
N ALA A 14 -21.59 -47.06 -8.66
CA ALA A 14 -22.00 -45.72 -9.02
C ALA A 14 -21.03 -44.74 -8.35
N LEU A 15 -19.98 -44.34 -9.09
CA LEU A 15 -19.09 -43.26 -8.73
C LEU A 15 -19.92 -41.96 -8.78
N GLN A 16 -20.43 -41.51 -7.63
CA GLN A 16 -21.11 -40.22 -7.54
C GLN A 16 -20.06 -39.11 -7.67
N PHE A 17 -19.98 -38.53 -8.87
CA PHE A 17 -19.26 -37.29 -9.13
C PHE A 17 -19.95 -36.16 -8.36
N ILE A 18 -19.39 -35.77 -7.21
CA ILE A 18 -19.74 -34.53 -6.54
C ILE A 18 -19.18 -33.40 -7.41
N PRO A 19 -19.99 -32.50 -8.00
CA PRO A 19 -19.46 -31.37 -8.74
C PRO A 19 -18.71 -30.47 -7.76
N LEU A 20 -17.41 -30.32 -8.00
CA LEU A 20 -16.54 -29.37 -7.33
C LEU A 20 -17.14 -27.97 -7.58
N SER A 21 -17.89 -27.46 -6.62
CA SER A 21 -18.43 -26.11 -6.68
C SER A 21 -17.23 -25.17 -6.67
N THR A 22 -16.92 -24.57 -7.82
CA THR A 22 -15.94 -23.50 -7.89
C THR A 22 -16.43 -22.39 -6.99
N ILE A 23 -15.77 -22.22 -5.84
CA ILE A 23 -15.94 -21.02 -5.02
C ILE A 23 -15.41 -19.88 -5.90
N VAL A 24 -16.32 -19.18 -6.56
CA VAL A 24 -16.05 -17.87 -7.12
C VAL A 24 -15.75 -17.00 -5.91
N HIS A 25 -14.47 -16.83 -5.59
CA HIS A 25 -14.07 -15.69 -4.77
C HIS A 25 -14.50 -14.48 -5.59
N ALA A 26 -15.61 -13.85 -5.20
CA ALA A 26 -15.89 -12.50 -5.63
C ALA A 26 -14.62 -11.71 -5.32
N GLN A 27 -13.88 -11.36 -6.38
CA GLN A 27 -12.65 -10.62 -6.27
C GLN A 27 -13.06 -9.29 -5.67
N GLN A 28 -12.93 -9.14 -4.35
CA GLN A 28 -13.22 -7.88 -3.67
C GLN A 28 -12.39 -6.83 -4.40
N ALA A 29 -13.07 -5.88 -5.03
CA ALA A 29 -12.42 -4.80 -5.72
C ALA A 29 -11.55 -4.08 -4.69
N GLY A 30 -10.24 -4.31 -4.75
CA GLY A 30 -9.28 -3.64 -3.90
C GLY A 30 -9.36 -2.14 -4.15
N ASP A 31 -9.33 -1.35 -3.08
CA ASP A 31 -9.22 0.10 -3.21
C ASP A 31 -7.92 0.44 -3.97
N SER A 32 -7.95 1.52 -4.74
CA SER A 32 -6.84 2.04 -5.54
C SER A 32 -7.06 3.53 -5.80
N CYS A 33 -6.06 4.21 -6.37
CA CYS A 33 -6.26 5.60 -6.79
C CYS A 33 -7.24 5.78 -7.96
N ASN A 34 -7.63 4.69 -8.62
CA ASN A 34 -8.58 4.71 -9.73
C ASN A 34 -10.00 4.25 -9.32
N SER A 35 -10.20 3.78 -8.09
CA SER A 35 -11.51 3.34 -7.61
C SER A 35 -12.31 4.50 -7.01
N THR A 36 -13.64 4.41 -7.17
CA THR A 36 -14.58 5.30 -6.50
C THR A 36 -14.50 5.07 -4.99
N LEU A 37 -14.36 6.16 -4.23
CA LEU A 37 -14.34 6.10 -2.78
C LEU A 37 -15.74 5.71 -2.25
N PRO A 38 -15.87 4.65 -1.42
CA PRO A 38 -17.17 4.14 -0.99
C PRO A 38 -17.75 4.87 0.24
N LEU A 39 -17.19 6.04 0.61
CA LEU A 39 -17.61 6.81 1.79
C LEU A 39 -18.71 7.80 1.40
N ILE A 40 -19.82 7.79 2.15
CA ILE A 40 -21.04 8.55 1.82
C ILE A 40 -21.21 9.78 2.73
N ASN A 41 -20.59 9.79 3.92
CA ASN A 41 -20.77 10.82 4.95
C ASN A 41 -19.49 11.59 5.28
N LEU A 42 -18.76 12.01 4.25
CA LEU A 42 -17.59 12.87 4.42
C LEU A 42 -18.02 14.31 4.69
N THR A 43 -17.29 14.98 5.59
CA THR A 43 -17.50 16.41 5.90
C THR A 43 -16.85 17.34 4.88
N PHE A 44 -16.28 16.79 3.80
CA PHE A 44 -15.57 17.51 2.76
C PHE A 44 -15.76 16.85 1.39
N ASP A 45 -15.56 17.65 0.33
CA ASP A 45 -15.60 17.17 -1.05
C ASP A 45 -14.43 16.21 -1.32
N SER A 46 -14.74 14.97 -1.66
CA SER A 46 -13.74 13.94 -1.94
C SER A 46 -13.25 13.94 -3.39
N THR A 47 -13.92 14.67 -4.29
CA THR A 47 -13.60 14.69 -5.73
C THR A 47 -12.31 15.47 -6.03
N ILE A 48 -11.92 16.39 -5.14
CA ILE A 48 -10.70 17.19 -5.25
C ILE A 48 -9.45 16.47 -4.70
N LEU A 49 -9.62 15.29 -4.10
CA LEU A 49 -8.53 14.58 -3.45
C LEU A 49 -7.55 14.04 -4.48
N GLN A 50 -6.29 14.43 -4.32
CA GLN A 50 -5.16 13.72 -4.92
C GLN A 50 -5.02 12.35 -4.25
N CYS A 51 -4.43 11.40 -4.95
CA CYS A 51 -4.26 10.04 -4.43
C CYS A 51 -2.85 9.51 -4.71
N VAL A 52 -2.29 8.82 -3.72
CA VAL A 52 -1.02 8.10 -3.81
C VAL A 52 -1.11 6.72 -3.16
N GLU A 53 -0.46 5.74 -3.77
CA GLU A 53 -0.20 4.44 -3.15
C GLU A 53 0.92 4.60 -2.12
N ALA A 54 0.55 5.03 -0.92
CA ALA A 54 1.47 5.39 0.15
C ALA A 54 2.34 4.23 0.64
N TRP A 55 1.83 3.00 0.60
CA TRP A 55 2.61 1.81 0.97
C TRP A 55 2.08 0.57 0.26
N SER A 56 2.66 0.25 -0.90
CA SER A 56 2.19 -0.84 -1.76
C SER A 56 2.18 -2.21 -1.08
N LEU A 57 3.21 -2.53 -0.29
CA LEU A 57 3.34 -3.83 0.40
C LEU A 57 2.22 -4.12 1.42
N GLN A 58 1.64 -3.08 2.01
CA GLN A 58 0.49 -3.20 2.93
C GLN A 58 -0.79 -2.63 2.33
N ASN A 59 -0.74 -2.25 1.05
CA ASN A 59 -1.84 -1.65 0.30
C ASN A 59 -2.46 -0.42 0.98
N TYR A 60 -1.61 0.43 1.57
CA TYR A 60 -2.03 1.75 2.08
C TYR A 60 -2.19 2.71 0.92
N ILE A 61 -3.33 3.40 0.91
CA ILE A 61 -3.63 4.46 -0.05
C ILE A 61 -3.91 5.72 0.75
N LEU A 62 -3.22 6.80 0.39
CA LEU A 62 -3.44 8.10 0.97
C LEU A 62 -4.10 9.00 -0.06
N ARG A 63 -5.24 9.56 0.31
CA ARG A 63 -5.93 10.61 -0.44
C ARG A 63 -5.85 11.91 0.33
N TYR A 64 -5.57 13.01 -0.34
CA TYR A 64 -5.40 14.31 0.31
C TYR A 64 -5.74 15.48 -0.59
N ALA A 65 -6.18 16.59 -0.01
CA ALA A 65 -6.28 17.88 -0.68
C ALA A 65 -6.15 19.02 0.31
N LYS A 66 -5.63 20.15 -0.18
CA LYS A 66 -5.82 21.43 0.48
C LYS A 66 -7.22 21.94 0.13
N THR A 67 -8.01 22.27 1.15
CA THR A 67 -9.30 22.93 1.02
C THR A 67 -9.15 24.41 1.40
N VAL A 68 -10.21 25.06 1.88
CA VAL A 68 -10.18 26.49 2.24
C VAL A 68 -9.37 26.74 3.51
N ASP A 69 -8.85 27.97 3.67
CA ASP A 69 -8.23 28.47 4.91
C ASP A 69 -7.12 27.58 5.50
N ASN A 70 -6.22 27.07 4.65
CA ASN A 70 -5.13 26.19 5.08
C ASN A 70 -5.60 24.88 5.75
N THR A 71 -6.83 24.47 5.46
CA THR A 71 -7.34 23.16 5.88
C THR A 71 -6.87 22.10 4.90
N TRP A 72 -6.39 20.97 5.42
CA TRP A 72 -5.97 19.81 4.65
C TRP A 72 -6.84 18.63 5.04
N SER A 73 -7.53 18.04 4.07
CA SER A 73 -8.30 16.82 4.25
C SER A 73 -7.45 15.61 3.89
N PHE A 74 -7.52 14.56 4.70
CA PHE A 74 -6.83 13.29 4.50
C PHE A 74 -7.79 12.12 4.62
N ILE A 75 -7.57 11.10 3.80
CA ILE A 75 -8.18 9.78 3.94
C ILE A 75 -7.08 8.74 3.73
N LEU A 76 -6.79 7.98 4.78
CA LEU A 76 -5.93 6.80 4.71
C LEU A 76 -6.79 5.55 4.61
N SER A 77 -6.56 4.71 3.62
CA SER A 77 -7.23 3.41 3.50
C SER A 77 -6.25 2.24 3.48
N VAL A 78 -6.64 1.12 4.07
CA VAL A 78 -5.83 -0.10 4.22
C VAL A 78 -6.73 -1.31 4.45
N PRO A 79 -6.39 -2.52 3.95
CA PRO A 79 -7.17 -3.73 4.26
C PRO A 79 -7.39 -3.90 5.76
N ASP A 80 -8.62 -4.23 6.14
CA ASP A 80 -8.96 -4.48 7.53
C ASP A 80 -8.35 -5.81 7.98
N SER A 81 -7.29 -5.71 8.79
CA SER A 81 -6.56 -6.86 9.33
C SER A 81 -6.75 -7.01 10.84
N SER A 82 -7.85 -6.44 11.37
CA SER A 82 -8.15 -6.41 12.81
C SER A 82 -7.00 -5.81 13.63
N ALA A 83 -6.35 -4.76 13.13
CA ALA A 83 -5.24 -4.08 13.78
C ALA A 83 -5.50 -2.58 13.81
N TYR A 84 -4.83 -1.86 14.71
CA TYR A 84 -4.78 -0.41 14.58
C TYR A 84 -3.93 -0.02 13.37
N ILE A 85 -4.23 1.15 12.79
CA ILE A 85 -3.51 1.74 11.67
C ILE A 85 -3.06 3.13 12.06
N GLY A 86 -1.86 3.54 11.63
CA GLY A 86 -1.27 4.82 12.01
C GLY A 86 -0.75 5.60 10.82
N ILE A 87 -0.89 6.92 10.88
CA ILE A 87 -0.17 7.89 10.05
C ILE A 87 0.53 8.92 10.93
N GLY A 88 1.85 9.02 10.80
CA GLY A 88 2.69 9.99 11.50
C GLY A 88 3.14 11.12 10.59
N PHE A 89 3.28 12.31 11.15
CA PHE A 89 3.76 13.52 10.49
C PHE A 89 5.08 13.93 11.14
N SER A 90 6.17 13.67 10.41
CA SER A 90 7.54 13.80 10.91
C SER A 90 8.30 14.92 10.24
N THR A 91 9.13 15.63 11.00
CA THR A 91 10.04 16.64 10.46
C THR A 91 11.23 16.00 9.75
N ASN A 92 11.68 14.82 10.18
CA ASN A 92 12.93 14.19 9.76
C ASN A 92 12.75 12.73 9.27
N GLY A 93 11.51 12.27 9.10
CA GLY A 93 11.20 10.89 8.70
C GLY A 93 11.47 9.86 9.79
N ARG A 94 11.58 10.27 11.06
CA ARG A 94 11.74 9.38 12.21
C ARG A 94 10.54 9.45 13.12
N MET A 95 10.27 8.34 13.81
CA MET A 95 9.21 8.24 14.81
C MET A 95 9.37 9.26 15.94
N ILE A 96 10.53 9.28 16.59
CA ILE A 96 10.79 10.14 17.75
C ILE A 96 10.69 11.62 17.37
N GLY A 97 9.88 12.36 18.13
CA GLY A 97 9.59 13.79 17.92
C GLY A 97 8.53 14.05 16.85
N SER A 98 7.75 13.03 16.46
CA SER A 98 6.63 13.18 15.53
C SER A 98 5.28 13.16 16.24
N SER A 99 4.26 13.64 15.55
CA SER A 99 2.87 13.45 15.96
C SER A 99 2.19 12.49 15.00
N ALA A 100 1.32 11.63 15.49
CA ALA A 100 0.59 10.67 14.69
C ALA A 100 -0.90 10.68 14.96
N ILE A 101 -1.67 10.21 14.00
CA ILE A 101 -3.07 9.84 14.17
C ILE A 101 -3.13 8.33 14.02
N VAL A 102 -3.74 7.68 15.00
CA VAL A 102 -3.90 6.22 15.06
C VAL A 102 -5.36 5.91 15.23
N GLY A 103 -5.87 4.99 14.41
CA GLY A 103 -7.27 4.57 14.42
C GLY A 103 -7.42 3.05 14.45
N TRP A 104 -8.49 2.58 15.04
CA TRP A 104 -8.83 1.18 15.15
C TRP A 104 -10.35 0.99 15.23
N ILE A 105 -10.80 -0.22 14.92
CA ILE A 105 -12.17 -0.67 15.21
C ILE A 105 -12.02 -1.92 16.08
N SER A 106 -12.38 -1.80 17.35
CA SER A 106 -12.33 -2.94 18.26
C SER A 106 -13.46 -3.91 17.94
N THR A 107 -13.26 -5.20 18.21
CA THR A 107 -14.33 -6.21 18.09
C THR A 107 -15.53 -5.92 19.00
N ASP A 108 -15.27 -5.22 20.10
CA ASP A 108 -16.25 -4.97 21.16
C ASP A 108 -17.03 -3.67 20.92
N SER A 109 -16.54 -2.81 20.02
CA SER A 109 -17.16 -1.54 19.67
C SER A 109 -17.76 -1.60 18.26
N ARG A 110 -19.02 -1.19 18.11
CA ARG A 110 -19.62 -1.00 16.78
C ARG A 110 -19.08 0.24 16.07
N SER A 111 -18.44 1.15 16.81
CA SER A 111 -17.83 2.38 16.30
C SER A 111 -16.32 2.28 16.34
N GLY A 112 -15.69 2.80 15.29
CA GLY A 112 -14.25 3.01 15.28
C GLY A 112 -13.83 4.17 16.18
N GLU A 113 -12.62 4.07 16.71
CA GLU A 113 -11.99 5.13 17.51
C GLU A 113 -10.68 5.54 16.84
N ALA A 114 -10.36 6.82 16.91
CA ALA A 114 -9.07 7.32 16.48
C ALA A 114 -8.62 8.47 17.39
N LYS A 115 -7.30 8.55 17.61
CA LYS A 115 -6.67 9.51 18.51
C LYS A 115 -5.39 10.04 17.91
N GLN A 116 -5.03 11.26 18.32
CA GLN A 116 -3.68 11.78 18.11
C GLN A 116 -2.73 11.17 19.15
N TYR A 117 -1.45 11.01 18.78
CA TYR A 117 -0.38 10.57 19.68
C TYR A 117 0.85 11.45 19.51
N SER A 118 1.51 11.79 20.62
CA SER A 118 2.89 12.28 20.63
C SER A 118 3.83 11.07 20.65
N LEU A 119 4.84 11.05 19.78
CA LEU A 119 5.79 9.96 19.66
C LEU A 119 7.15 10.41 20.20
N GLU A 120 7.30 10.48 21.52
CA GLU A 120 8.52 11.02 22.16
C GLU A 120 9.62 9.97 22.34
N GLY A 121 9.27 8.70 22.17
CA GLY A 121 10.20 7.58 22.30
C GLY A 121 9.70 6.35 21.55
N ARG A 122 10.31 5.21 21.85
CA ARG A 122 9.93 3.90 21.27
C ARG A 122 9.20 3.00 22.25
N SER A 123 9.26 3.32 23.54
CA SER A 123 8.55 2.59 24.57
C SER A 123 7.08 3.01 24.58
N PRO A 124 6.12 2.11 24.90
CA PRO A 124 4.70 2.46 24.98
C PRO A 124 4.38 3.66 25.88
N ASP A 125 5.15 3.87 26.96
CA ASP A 125 4.94 5.00 27.88
C ASP A 125 5.34 6.36 27.30
N GLU A 126 6.20 6.37 26.29
CA GLU A 126 6.65 7.56 25.56
C GLU A 126 5.81 7.80 24.28
N VAL A 127 4.77 6.98 24.08
CA VAL A 127 3.76 7.14 23.02
C VAL A 127 2.46 7.52 23.71
N THR A 128 2.18 8.82 23.74
CA THR A 128 1.15 9.37 24.63
C THR A 128 -0.10 9.75 23.83
N PRO A 129 -1.27 9.16 24.13
CA PRO A 129 -2.52 9.48 23.44
C PRO A 129 -2.99 10.90 23.77
N ASP A 130 -3.81 11.45 22.88
CA ASP A 130 -4.43 12.77 22.99
C ASP A 130 -3.42 13.93 23.14
N GLN A 131 -2.17 13.68 22.77
CA GLN A 131 -1.05 14.62 22.75
C GLN A 131 -0.44 14.72 21.35
N GLY A 132 0.50 15.65 21.16
CA GLY A 132 1.11 15.99 19.88
C GLY A 132 0.71 17.37 19.38
N ASP A 133 1.25 17.75 18.23
CA ASP A 133 1.21 19.12 17.72
C ASP A 133 0.39 19.32 16.44
N LEU A 134 -0.30 18.29 15.93
CA LEU A 134 -1.21 18.48 14.79
C LEU A 134 -2.43 19.26 15.24
N LYS A 135 -2.83 20.24 14.43
CA LYS A 135 -4.05 21.03 14.65
C LYS A 135 -5.22 20.34 13.97
N ILE A 136 -5.72 19.28 14.58
CA ILE A 136 -6.86 18.51 14.07
C ILE A 136 -8.14 19.34 14.20
N ILE A 137 -8.92 19.46 13.14
CA ILE A 137 -10.23 20.11 13.19
C ILE A 137 -11.20 19.25 14.00
N ASN A 138 -11.86 19.86 14.99
CA ASN A 138 -12.76 19.16 15.89
C ASN A 138 -13.86 18.42 15.13
N GLY A 139 -14.10 17.16 15.52
CA GLY A 139 -15.12 16.30 14.89
C GLY A 139 -14.77 15.77 13.49
N SER A 140 -13.61 16.12 12.94
CA SER A 140 -13.17 15.63 11.62
C SER A 140 -12.55 14.23 11.65
N LEU A 141 -11.96 13.84 12.79
CA LEU A 141 -11.26 12.56 12.95
C LEU A 141 -12.27 11.41 13.09
N LYS A 142 -12.26 10.50 12.11
CA LYS A 142 -13.16 9.35 12.05
C LYS A 142 -12.44 8.14 11.45
N ILE A 143 -12.86 6.94 11.86
CA ILE A 143 -12.46 5.69 11.21
C ILE A 143 -13.67 4.78 11.02
N GLU A 144 -13.79 4.20 9.83
CA GLU A 144 -14.90 3.35 9.42
C GLU A 144 -14.37 2.12 8.65
N SER A 145 -15.04 0.96 8.78
CA SER A 145 -14.74 -0.23 7.96
C SER A 145 -15.83 -0.39 6.91
N VAL A 146 -15.42 -0.39 5.65
CA VAL A 146 -16.32 -0.57 4.49
C VAL A 146 -15.70 -1.63 3.59
N SER A 147 -16.45 -2.71 3.33
CA SER A 147 -16.01 -3.78 2.44
C SER A 147 -14.63 -4.36 2.78
N SER A 148 -14.39 -4.66 4.06
CA SER A 148 -13.11 -5.22 4.57
C SER A 148 -11.90 -4.29 4.39
N ARG A 149 -12.14 -2.97 4.41
CA ARG A 149 -11.10 -1.95 4.36
C ARG A 149 -11.41 -0.87 5.38
N LEU A 150 -10.39 -0.49 6.14
CA LEU A 150 -10.44 0.65 7.03
C LEU A 150 -10.23 1.94 6.23
N TYR A 151 -11.00 2.96 6.57
CA TYR A 151 -10.86 4.32 6.08
C TYR A 151 -10.76 5.26 7.27
N MET A 152 -9.58 5.81 7.51
CA MET A 152 -9.35 6.83 8.53
C MET A 152 -9.30 8.19 7.86
N SER A 153 -10.26 9.05 8.20
CA SER A 153 -10.38 10.40 7.66
C SER A 153 -10.20 11.45 8.76
N PHE A 154 -9.57 12.56 8.41
CA PHE A 154 -9.34 13.67 9.32
C PHE A 154 -8.97 14.94 8.56
N GLN A 155 -9.08 16.09 9.24
CA GLN A 155 -8.64 17.37 8.70
C GLN A 155 -7.64 18.05 9.64
N LEU A 156 -6.62 18.68 9.05
CA LEU A 156 -5.60 19.45 9.76
C LEU A 156 -5.61 20.91 9.31
N THR A 157 -5.36 21.85 10.21
CA THR A 157 -5.05 23.25 9.87
C THR A 157 -3.55 23.46 9.85
N ALA A 158 -2.98 23.76 8.69
CA ALA A 158 -1.56 24.06 8.52
C ALA A 158 -1.28 24.79 7.19
N GLU A 159 -0.33 25.73 7.17
CA GLU A 159 0.14 26.33 5.91
C GLU A 159 0.58 25.26 4.91
N LEU A 160 1.38 24.32 5.40
CA LEU A 160 1.76 23.08 4.72
C LEU A 160 1.95 21.97 5.77
N PRO A 161 1.35 20.77 5.61
CA PRO A 161 1.60 19.64 6.49
C PRO A 161 3.04 19.12 6.32
N ARG A 162 3.54 18.41 7.32
CA ARG A 162 4.86 17.77 7.24
C ARG A 162 4.87 16.74 6.11
N HIS A 163 5.90 16.79 5.26
CA HIS A 163 6.00 15.94 4.07
C HIS A 163 6.55 14.54 4.35
N ASN A 164 7.26 14.31 5.46
CA ASN A 164 7.71 12.97 5.81
C ASN A 164 6.60 12.27 6.60
N LEU A 165 5.98 11.28 5.96
CA LEU A 165 4.86 10.53 6.51
C LEU A 165 5.34 9.17 6.99
N LEU A 166 4.92 8.80 8.20
CA LEU A 166 5.15 7.49 8.78
C LEU A 166 3.86 6.68 8.65
N TYR A 167 3.94 5.40 8.29
CA TYR A 167 2.78 4.52 8.29
C TYR A 167 3.07 3.31 9.15
N ALA A 168 2.10 2.90 9.96
CA ALA A 168 2.27 1.78 10.88
C ALA A 168 1.02 0.90 10.88
N LEU A 169 1.25 -0.42 10.94
CA LEU A 169 0.21 -1.41 11.18
C LEU A 169 0.47 -2.10 12.51
N GLY A 170 -0.53 -2.07 13.39
CA GLY A 170 -0.48 -2.67 14.71
C GLY A 170 -0.50 -4.20 14.72
N PRO A 171 -0.39 -4.81 15.90
CA PRO A 171 -0.63 -6.23 16.08
C PRO A 171 -2.13 -6.55 15.98
N ALA A 172 -2.45 -7.61 15.25
CA ALA A 172 -3.84 -8.03 15.04
C ALA A 172 -4.49 -8.50 16.35
N GLY A 173 -5.74 -8.12 16.58
CA GLY A 173 -6.52 -8.47 17.78
C GLY A 173 -6.13 -7.70 19.04
N PHE A 174 -5.22 -6.72 18.94
CA PHE A 174 -4.77 -5.94 20.07
C PHE A 174 -5.02 -4.45 19.83
N PHE A 175 -6.11 -3.97 20.42
CA PHE A 175 -6.56 -2.60 20.27
C PHE A 175 -6.25 -1.79 21.53
N PRO A 176 -5.91 -0.49 21.38
CA PRO A 176 -5.87 0.43 22.51
C PRO A 176 -7.24 0.50 23.18
N SER A 177 -7.25 0.56 24.51
CA SER A 177 -8.48 0.59 25.29
C SER A 177 -8.37 1.55 26.48
N SER A 178 -9.53 1.99 26.95
CA SER A 178 -9.66 2.83 28.15
C SER A 178 -9.05 2.13 29.39
N PRO A 179 -8.42 2.88 30.31
CA PRO A 179 -8.30 4.34 30.32
C PRO A 179 -7.08 4.88 29.56
N ASP A 180 -6.04 4.07 29.35
CA ASP A 180 -4.73 4.58 28.98
C ASP A 180 -4.47 4.64 27.47
N PHE A 181 -5.26 3.91 26.67
CA PHE A 181 -5.13 3.85 25.21
C PHE A 181 -3.68 3.63 24.72
N ARG A 182 -2.89 2.86 25.46
CA ARG A 182 -1.49 2.58 25.10
C ARG A 182 -1.43 1.76 23.82
N LEU A 183 -0.51 2.15 22.93
CA LEU A 183 -0.20 1.38 21.73
C LEU A 183 0.78 0.27 22.09
N ARG A 184 0.53 -0.93 21.57
CA ARG A 184 1.59 -1.94 21.44
C ARG A 184 2.48 -1.57 20.26
N GLU A 185 3.67 -2.16 20.20
CA GLU A 185 4.56 -1.96 19.07
C GLU A 185 3.91 -2.43 17.76
N HIS A 186 4.08 -1.63 16.70
CA HIS A 186 3.60 -1.96 15.37
C HIS A 186 4.35 -3.18 14.81
N ARG A 187 3.65 -4.03 14.05
CA ARG A 187 4.28 -5.18 13.39
C ARG A 187 5.15 -4.77 12.22
N VAL A 188 4.67 -3.78 11.47
CA VAL A 188 5.34 -3.26 10.29
C VAL A 188 5.16 -1.75 10.25
N VAL A 189 6.20 -1.06 9.77
CA VAL A 189 6.24 0.39 9.63
C VAL A 189 6.96 0.74 8.34
N THR A 190 6.64 1.88 7.75
CA THR A 190 7.43 2.49 6.69
C THR A 190 7.43 4.01 6.82
N THR A 191 8.32 4.66 6.08
CA THR A 191 8.38 6.12 5.94
C THR A 191 8.36 6.47 4.47
N THR A 192 7.55 7.45 4.09
CA THR A 192 7.56 8.01 2.74
C THR A 192 7.63 9.53 2.79
N THR A 193 7.88 10.13 1.63
CA THR A 193 7.82 11.57 1.44
C THR A 193 6.71 11.88 0.45
N ILE A 194 5.88 12.86 0.78
CA ILE A 194 4.80 13.33 -0.09
C ILE A 194 5.09 14.73 -0.59
N ASN A 195 4.81 14.98 -1.87
CA ASN A 195 4.84 16.32 -2.42
C ASN A 195 3.41 16.84 -2.59
N TYR A 196 3.00 17.73 -1.70
CA TYR A 196 1.66 18.31 -1.73
C TYR A 196 1.41 19.27 -2.90
N ASN A 197 2.47 19.71 -3.59
CA ASN A 197 2.40 20.67 -4.70
C ASN A 197 2.33 20.00 -6.07
N ILE A 198 2.56 18.68 -6.15
CA ILE A 198 2.57 17.93 -7.41
C ILE A 198 1.32 17.03 -7.43
N GLY A 199 0.39 17.30 -8.36
CA GLY A 199 -0.62 16.32 -8.77
C GLY A 199 0.07 15.10 -9.39
N PRO A 200 -0.57 13.91 -9.39
CA PRO A 200 0.09 12.60 -9.29
C PRO A 200 1.33 12.45 -10.16
N ALA A 201 2.48 12.26 -9.52
CA ALA A 201 3.61 11.60 -10.16
C ALA A 201 3.20 10.15 -10.37
N MET A 202 2.98 9.78 -11.64
CA MET A 202 2.90 8.39 -12.05
C MET A 202 4.16 7.69 -11.55
N SER A 203 3.99 6.66 -10.72
CA SER A 203 5.09 5.83 -10.23
C SER A 203 6.01 5.48 -11.40
N PRO A 204 7.35 5.64 -11.28
CA PRO A 204 8.25 5.06 -12.26
C PRO A 204 8.00 3.55 -12.27
N GLY A 205 7.33 3.07 -13.31
CA GLY A 205 7.31 1.64 -13.62
C GLY A 205 8.75 1.12 -13.63
N PRO A 206 8.97 -0.18 -13.32
CA PRO A 206 10.31 -0.75 -13.29
C PRO A 206 11.03 -0.41 -14.59
N ALA A 207 12.22 0.18 -14.45
CA ALA A 207 13.03 0.69 -15.56
C ALA A 207 13.12 -0.37 -16.67
N GLN A 208 12.42 -0.12 -17.77
CA GLN A 208 12.64 -0.88 -19.00
C GLN A 208 14.03 -0.52 -19.52
N ALA A 209 14.83 -1.55 -19.73
CA ALA A 209 16.14 -1.46 -20.36
C ALA A 209 16.06 -0.70 -21.70
N PRO A 210 17.13 -0.01 -22.14
CA PRO A 210 17.10 0.79 -23.35
C PRO A 210 16.72 -0.06 -24.56
N GLU A 211 15.56 0.22 -25.14
CA GLU A 211 15.11 -0.38 -26.39
C GLU A 211 15.93 0.21 -27.54
N THR A 212 16.66 -0.65 -28.23
CA THR A 212 17.50 -0.31 -29.37
C THR A 212 16.62 0.24 -30.51
N LYS A 213 16.85 1.50 -30.88
CA LYS A 213 16.18 2.22 -31.98
C LYS A 213 16.24 1.41 -33.30
N PRO A 214 15.11 1.15 -33.98
CA PRO A 214 15.12 0.57 -35.33
C PRO A 214 15.67 1.58 -36.34
N SER A 215 16.71 1.20 -37.08
CA SER A 215 17.25 1.96 -38.21
C SER A 215 16.31 1.85 -39.42
N GLN A 216 15.77 2.99 -39.86
CA GLN A 216 15.02 3.12 -41.11
C GLN A 216 15.99 3.22 -42.31
N PRO A 217 15.66 2.68 -43.50
CA PRO A 217 16.59 2.56 -44.62
C PRO A 217 16.71 3.88 -45.39
N SER A 218 17.92 4.24 -45.80
CA SER A 218 18.15 5.35 -46.74
C SER A 218 19.03 4.92 -47.90
N LEU A 219 18.63 5.43 -49.06
CA LEU A 219 19.00 5.04 -50.41
C LEU A 219 20.41 5.49 -50.81
N THR A 220 21.01 4.70 -51.70
CA THR A 220 22.29 4.90 -52.41
C THR A 220 22.45 6.27 -53.06
N PRO A 221 23.70 6.72 -53.27
CA PRO A 221 24.21 6.77 -54.65
C PRO A 221 25.69 6.36 -54.83
N SER A 222 25.90 5.54 -55.87
CA SER A 222 26.93 5.55 -56.93
C SER A 222 28.39 6.00 -56.67
N SER A 223 29.29 5.06 -56.99
CA SER A 223 30.55 5.16 -57.76
C SER A 223 31.90 5.52 -57.11
N ALA A 224 32.70 4.45 -56.98
CA ALA A 224 33.96 4.18 -57.71
C ALA A 224 35.33 4.61 -57.12
N TYR A 225 36.29 3.69 -57.36
CA TYR A 225 37.75 3.70 -57.15
C TYR A 225 38.22 3.50 -55.69
N GLY A 226 39.13 2.58 -55.31
CA GLY A 226 39.93 1.56 -55.99
C GLY A 226 41.10 1.15 -55.07
N LEU A 227 41.54 -0.13 -55.13
CA LEU A 227 42.87 -0.67 -54.71
C LEU A 227 43.24 -0.55 -53.20
N SER A 228 43.94 -1.41 -52.45
CA SER A 228 44.59 -2.73 -52.53
C SER A 228 45.14 -2.98 -51.07
N PRO A 229 45.62 -4.19 -50.67
CA PRO A 229 45.65 -4.66 -49.28
C PRO A 229 47.02 -4.54 -48.58
N SER A 230 47.06 -4.68 -47.24
CA SER A 230 48.16 -5.14 -46.34
C SER A 230 47.95 -4.54 -44.93
N LEU A 231 48.33 -5.07 -43.78
CA LEU A 231 48.85 -6.34 -43.22
C LEU A 231 48.79 -6.12 -41.68
N LEU A 232 48.49 -7.19 -40.93
CA LEU A 232 48.97 -7.52 -39.57
C LEU A 232 48.98 -6.46 -38.45
N PHE A 233 48.45 -6.80 -37.27
CA PHE A 233 49.24 -6.94 -36.02
C PHE A 233 48.36 -7.45 -34.84
N PHE A 234 49.01 -8.21 -33.95
CA PHE A 234 48.50 -9.10 -32.90
C PHE A 234 48.02 -8.42 -31.60
N GLY A 235 47.19 -9.16 -30.85
CA GLY A 235 47.31 -9.30 -29.37
C GLY A 235 46.41 -8.39 -28.52
N ILE A 236 45.90 -8.74 -27.33
CA ILE A 236 46.06 -9.86 -26.40
C ILE A 236 44.78 -9.92 -25.52
N ILE A 237 44.41 -11.14 -25.14
CA ILE A 237 43.36 -11.51 -24.17
C ILE A 237 43.81 -11.13 -22.75
N SER A 238 42.92 -10.59 -21.92
CA SER A 238 43.06 -10.69 -20.46
C SER A 238 41.71 -10.82 -19.77
N LEU A 239 41.47 -12.05 -19.31
CA LEU A 239 40.41 -12.51 -18.44
C LEU A 239 40.86 -12.26 -17.00
N VAL A 240 40.07 -11.60 -16.16
CA VAL A 240 40.32 -11.55 -14.71
C VAL A 240 39.13 -12.15 -13.97
N THR A 241 39.49 -13.16 -13.18
CA THR A 241 38.74 -14.09 -12.36
C THR A 241 38.05 -13.46 -11.14
N LEU A 242 36.81 -13.91 -10.88
CA LEU A 242 36.08 -13.81 -9.62
C LEU A 242 36.76 -14.66 -8.53
N LYS A 243 36.85 -14.12 -7.31
CA LYS A 243 37.12 -14.89 -6.09
C LYS A 243 36.00 -14.60 -5.09
N PHE A 244 35.30 -15.67 -4.68
CA PHE A 244 34.37 -15.67 -3.57
C PHE A 244 35.14 -15.84 -2.26
N TYR A 245 34.68 -15.14 -1.22
CA TYR A 245 34.75 -15.56 0.17
C TYR A 245 33.44 -15.17 0.85
#